data_AF-A0A396Z5I6-F1
#
_entry.id   AF-A0A396Z5I6-F1
#
_cell.length_a   1.000
_cell.length_b   1.000
_cell.length_c   1.000
_cell.angle_alpha   90.00
_cell.angle_beta   90.00
_cell.angle_gamma   90.00
#
_symmetry.space_group_name_H-M   'P 1'
#
loop_
_entity.id
_entity.type
_entity.pdbx_description
1 polymer ?
#
loop_
_entity_poly.entity_id
_entity_poly.type
_entity_poly.pdbx_seq_one_letter_code
_entity_poly.pdbx_strand_id
1 'polypeptide(L)'
;MIVKIVLWVSFFIFGISVFWVEQNHASIGITGAFGVGRSAVWLAFFSFLCYTIYCSWRENLIHSLQKMFRMHWARQICIDLYLGLGISIFFIYLNEGSFWLTLFWLIPAIFYANLVVLFYFALHYEMIVARFFSI
;
A
#
# COMPACT_ATOMS: atom_id res chain seq x y z
N MET A 1 -9.27 16.60 -12.86
CA MET A 1 -10.41 16.40 -11.93
C MET A 1 -11.01 15.00 -12.07
N ILE A 2 -11.56 14.61 -13.24
CA ILE A 2 -12.17 13.27 -13.45
C ILE A 2 -11.19 12.12 -13.16
N VAL A 3 -9.98 12.15 -13.73
CA VAL A 3 -8.96 11.08 -13.54
C VAL A 3 -8.64 10.85 -12.06
N LYS A 4 -8.54 11.92 -11.28
CA LYS A 4 -8.26 11.83 -9.84
C LYS A 4 -9.41 11.14 -9.09
N ILE A 5 -10.66 11.48 -9.43
CA ILE A 5 -11.84 10.85 -8.82
C ILE A 5 -11.86 9.36 -9.16
N VAL A 6 -11.62 9.00 -10.41
CA VAL A 6 -11.57 7.59 -10.86
C VAL A 6 -10.50 6.80 -10.12
N LEU A 7 -9.28 7.36 -9.96
CA LEU A 7 -8.20 6.69 -9.22
C LEU A 7 -8.55 6.46 -7.75
N TRP A 8 -9.11 7.46 -7.07
CA TRP A 8 -9.52 7.31 -5.67
C TRP A 8 -10.69 6.34 -5.50
N VAL A 9 -11.71 6.43 -6.35
CA VAL A 9 -12.86 5.51 -6.33
C VAL A 9 -12.37 4.08 -6.56
N SER A 10 -11.50 3.86 -7.55
CA SER A 10 -10.91 2.55 -7.80
C SER A 10 -10.10 2.03 -6.60
N PHE A 11 -9.28 2.88 -5.98
CA PHE A 11 -8.51 2.51 -4.79
C PHE A 11 -9.41 2.16 -3.60
N PHE A 12 -10.46 2.94 -3.33
CA PHE A 12 -11.39 2.64 -2.24
C PHE A 12 -12.22 1.39 -2.50
N ILE A 13 -12.69 1.18 -3.73
CA ILE A 13 -13.38 -0.07 -4.10
C ILE A 13 -12.45 -1.25 -3.87
N PHE A 14 -11.21 -1.18 -4.36
CA PHE A 14 -10.20 -2.21 -4.13
C PHE A 14 -9.98 -2.46 -2.63
N GLY A 15 -9.75 -1.40 -1.85
CA GLY A 15 -9.49 -1.51 -0.41
C GLY A 15 -10.65 -2.11 0.36
N ILE A 16 -11.90 -1.71 0.06
CA ILE A 16 -13.10 -2.26 0.69
C ILE A 16 -13.30 -3.73 0.30
N SER A 17 -13.14 -4.08 -0.98
CA SER A 17 -13.26 -5.47 -1.45
C SER A 17 -12.26 -6.38 -0.76
N VAL A 18 -10.99 -5.97 -0.70
CA VAL A 18 -9.94 -6.74 -0.02
C VAL A 18 -10.21 -6.84 1.48
N PHE A 19 -10.54 -5.72 2.13
CA PHE A 19 -10.85 -5.71 3.56
C PHE A 19 -11.99 -6.67 3.90
N TRP A 20 -13.01 -6.74 3.04
CA TRP A 20 -14.16 -7.62 3.25
C TRP A 20 -13.81 -9.10 3.05
N VAL A 21 -12.99 -9.43 2.05
CA VAL A 21 -12.51 -10.80 1.82
C VAL A 21 -11.62 -11.28 2.98
N GLU A 22 -10.67 -10.44 3.39
CA GLU A 22 -9.69 -10.74 4.44
C GLU A 22 -10.25 -10.65 5.87
N GLN A 23 -11.46 -10.09 6.06
CA GLN A 23 -12.10 -10.02 7.38
C GLN A 23 -12.33 -11.40 8.01
N ASN A 24 -12.44 -12.44 7.18
CA ASN A 24 -12.66 -13.82 7.61
C ASN A 24 -11.46 -14.44 8.34
N HIS A 25 -10.28 -13.81 8.32
CA HIS A 25 -9.04 -14.32 8.92
C HIS A 25 -8.55 -13.54 10.17
N ALA A 26 -9.47 -12.96 10.96
CA ALA A 26 -9.17 -12.24 12.22
C ALA A 26 -8.47 -10.86 12.05
N SER A 27 -9.05 -10.01 11.21
CA SER A 27 -8.45 -8.71 10.87
C SER A 27 -8.59 -7.58 11.93
N ILE A 28 -9.27 -7.81 13.07
CA ILE A 28 -9.57 -6.77 14.08
C ILE A 28 -9.34 -7.27 15.55
N GLY A 29 -8.73 -8.44 15.75
CA GLY A 29 -8.45 -8.95 17.10
C GLY A 29 -7.17 -8.35 17.70
N ILE A 30 -7.27 -7.47 18.70
CA ILE A 30 -6.09 -7.05 19.48
C ILE A 30 -5.84 -8.12 20.55
N THR A 31 -5.03 -9.14 20.25
CA THR A 31 -4.60 -10.11 21.26
C THR A 31 -3.06 -10.16 21.35
N GLY A 32 -2.52 -9.87 22.52
CA GLY A 32 -1.08 -9.97 22.83
C GLY A 32 -0.17 -8.84 22.33
N ALA A 33 1.14 -9.00 22.54
CA ALA A 33 2.19 -8.03 22.17
C ALA A 33 2.23 -7.70 20.66
N PHE A 34 1.71 -8.60 19.81
CA PHE A 34 1.60 -8.39 18.37
C PHE A 34 0.52 -7.35 17.98
N GLY A 35 -0.47 -7.10 18.84
CA GLY A 35 -1.51 -6.10 18.61
C GLY A 35 -1.00 -4.65 18.62
N VAL A 36 0.09 -4.36 19.33
CA VAL A 36 0.69 -3.01 19.38
C VAL A 36 1.32 -2.65 18.04
N GLY A 37 2.12 -3.56 17.48
CA GLY A 37 2.76 -3.33 16.18
C GLY A 37 1.73 -3.22 15.05
N ARG A 38 0.68 -4.05 15.09
CA ARG A 38 -0.47 -3.95 14.17
C ARG A 38 -1.10 -2.56 14.20
N SER A 39 -1.36 -2.03 15.39
CA SER A 39 -1.96 -0.70 15.58
C SER A 39 -1.04 0.41 15.04
N ALA A 40 0.27 0.28 15.22
CA ALA A 40 1.24 1.23 14.68
C ALA A 40 1.24 1.24 13.14
N VAL A 41 1.16 0.08 12.50
CA VAL A 41 1.08 -0.02 11.03
C VAL A 41 -0.23 0.58 10.51
N TRP A 42 -1.36 0.32 11.17
CA TRP A 42 -2.64 0.96 10.84
C TRP A 42 -2.58 2.49 11.00
N LEU A 43 -1.97 2.99 12.07
CA LEU A 43 -1.80 4.43 12.28
C LEU A 43 -0.94 5.05 11.17
N ALA A 44 0.16 4.40 10.81
CA ALA A 44 1.01 4.83 9.70
C ALA A 44 0.23 4.85 8.37
N PHE A 45 -0.56 3.80 8.10
CA PHE A 45 -1.44 3.74 6.93
C PHE A 45 -2.43 4.91 6.91
N PHE A 46 -3.19 5.13 7.99
CA PHE A 46 -4.18 6.22 8.04
C PHE A 46 -3.53 7.60 7.93
N SER A 47 -2.38 7.80 8.60
CA SER A 47 -1.64 9.06 8.53
C SER A 47 -1.17 9.34 7.10
N PHE A 48 -0.61 8.32 6.44
CA PHE A 48 -0.14 8.43 5.06
C PHE A 48 -1.31 8.57 4.07
N LEU A 49 -2.44 7.90 4.30
CA LEU A 49 -3.66 8.02 3.52
C LEU A 49 -4.20 9.46 3.58
N CYS A 50 -4.38 10.01 4.77
CA CYS A 50 -4.86 11.37 4.98
C CYS A 50 -3.92 12.40 4.32
N TYR A 51 -2.61 12.22 4.49
CA TYR A 51 -1.63 13.08 3.85
C TYR A 51 -1.67 12.99 2.32
N THR A 52 -1.78 11.78 1.77
CA THR A 52 -1.89 11.55 0.32
C THR A 52 -3.17 12.16 -0.26
N ILE A 53 -4.30 12.07 0.45
CA ILE A 53 -5.55 12.74 0.07
C ILE A 53 -5.37 14.26 0.07
N TYR A 54 -4.75 14.82 1.11
CA TYR A 54 -4.46 16.25 1.22
C TYR A 54 -3.59 16.75 0.07
N CYS A 55 -2.49 16.06 -0.24
CA CYS A 55 -1.62 16.39 -1.37
C CYS A 55 -2.36 16.29 -2.70
N SER A 56 -3.14 15.21 -2.89
CA SER A 56 -3.95 15.01 -4.09
C SER A 56 -5.00 16.11 -4.26
N TRP A 57 -5.54 16.70 -3.17
CA TRP A 57 -6.42 17.86 -3.22
C TRP A 57 -5.75 19.10 -3.82
N ARG A 58 -4.50 19.37 -3.43
CA ARG A 58 -3.79 20.58 -3.83
C ARG A 58 -3.10 20.47 -5.18
N GLU A 59 -2.67 19.26 -5.55
CA GLU A 59 -1.87 19.03 -6.75
C GLU A 59 -2.44 17.93 -7.65
N ASN A 60 -2.27 18.11 -8.95
CA ASN A 60 -2.55 17.05 -9.92
C ASN A 60 -1.33 16.14 -10.04
N LEU A 61 -1.43 14.92 -9.50
CA LEU A 61 -0.35 13.92 -9.50
C LEU A 61 0.38 13.79 -10.84
N ILE A 62 -0.36 13.66 -11.95
CA ILE A 62 0.21 13.50 -13.29
C ILE A 62 1.04 14.73 -13.69
N HIS A 63 0.53 15.93 -13.41
CA HIS A 63 1.21 17.17 -13.78
C HIS A 63 2.45 17.41 -12.91
N SER A 64 2.36 17.13 -11.61
CA SER A 64 3.50 17.19 -10.69
C SER A 64 4.58 16.17 -11.08
N LEU A 65 4.20 14.93 -11.42
CA LEU A 65 5.11 13.90 -11.93
C LEU A 65 5.81 14.35 -13.21
N GLN A 66 5.09 14.88 -14.19
CA GLN A 66 5.70 15.39 -15.44
C GLN A 66 6.75 16.48 -15.18
N LYS A 67 6.48 17.38 -14.23
CA LYS A 67 7.44 18.41 -13.82
C LYS A 67 8.65 17.80 -13.11
N MET A 68 8.42 16.84 -12.21
CA MET A 68 9.47 16.10 -11.51
C MET A 68 10.37 15.33 -12.48
N PHE A 69 9.82 14.66 -13.49
CA PHE A 69 10.60 13.88 -14.47
C PHE A 69 11.62 14.72 -15.27
N ARG A 70 11.45 16.05 -15.34
CA ARG A 70 12.44 16.94 -15.95
C ARG A 70 13.69 17.12 -15.08
N MET A 71 13.60 16.86 -13.77
CA MET A 71 14.71 16.97 -12.83
C MET A 71 15.42 15.61 -12.69
N HIS A 72 16.75 15.60 -12.84
CA HIS A 72 17.55 14.37 -12.69
C HIS A 72 17.41 13.73 -11.31
N TRP A 73 17.46 14.54 -10.25
CA TRP A 73 17.28 14.08 -8.88
C TRP A 73 15.91 13.46 -8.62
N ALA A 74 14.84 14.09 -9.10
CA ALA A 74 13.50 13.55 -8.92
C ALA A 74 13.28 12.24 -9.72
N ARG A 75 13.91 12.09 -10.89
CA ARG A 75 13.94 10.80 -11.60
C ARG A 75 14.60 9.70 -10.79
N GLN A 76 15.74 9.98 -10.16
CA GLN A 76 16.41 9.02 -9.29
C GLN A 76 15.51 8.62 -8.11
N ILE A 77 14.86 9.58 -7.45
CA ILE A 77 13.91 9.30 -6.37
C ILE A 77 12.74 8.44 -6.85
N CYS A 78 12.19 8.70 -8.04
CA CYS A 78 11.15 7.85 -8.61
C CYS A 78 11.66 6.42 -8.88
N ILE A 79 12.86 6.26 -9.46
CA ILE A 79 13.43 4.94 -9.71
C ILE A 79 13.64 4.19 -8.38
N ASP A 80 14.19 4.86 -7.38
CA ASP A 80 14.42 4.29 -6.05
C ASP A 80 13.10 3.84 -5.39
N LEU A 81 12.06 4.68 -5.47
CA LEU A 81 10.73 4.34 -4.99
C LEU A 81 10.17 3.07 -5.67
N TYR A 82 10.35 2.93 -6.98
CA TYR A 82 9.85 1.77 -7.72
C TYR A 82 10.71 0.52 -7.55
N LEU A 83 12.01 0.67 -7.29
CA LEU A 83 12.85 -0.44 -6.84
C LEU A 83 12.39 -0.96 -5.48
N GLY A 84 12.15 -0.05 -4.53
CA GLY A 84 11.57 -0.39 -3.23
C GLY A 84 10.18 -1.03 -3.34
N LEU A 85 9.35 -0.54 -4.26
CA LEU A 85 8.06 -1.15 -4.59
C LEU A 85 8.22 -2.56 -5.14
N GLY A 86 9.15 -2.78 -6.06
CA GLY A 86 9.45 -4.10 -6.63
C GLY A 86 9.84 -5.10 -5.55
N ILE A 87 10.70 -4.70 -4.61
CA ILE A 87 11.07 -5.52 -3.45
C ILE A 87 9.84 -5.81 -2.58
N SER A 88 9.02 -4.79 -2.30
CA SER A 88 7.81 -4.94 -1.48
C SER A 88 6.80 -5.90 -2.12
N ILE A 89 6.62 -5.82 -3.44
CA ILE A 89 5.72 -6.69 -4.20
C ILE A 89 6.26 -8.12 -4.25
N PHE A 90 7.59 -8.29 -4.32
CA PHE A 90 8.20 -9.61 -4.16
C PHE A 90 7.89 -10.22 -2.79
N PHE A 91 7.93 -9.44 -1.70
CA PHE A 91 7.49 -9.91 -0.38
C PHE A 91 6.01 -10.28 -0.35
N ILE A 92 5.14 -9.50 -1.01
CA ILE A 92 3.72 -9.85 -1.16
C ILE A 92 3.58 -11.18 -1.89
N TYR A 93 4.32 -11.41 -2.97
CA TYR A 93 4.33 -12.69 -3.68
C TYR A 93 4.76 -13.85 -2.78
N LEU A 94 5.82 -13.68 -1.98
CA LEU A 94 6.25 -14.69 -1.03
C LEU A 94 5.21 -14.96 0.07
N ASN A 95 4.47 -13.94 0.50
CA ASN A 95 3.45 -14.11 1.54
C ASN A 95 2.17 -14.77 1.02
N GLU A 96 1.70 -14.36 -0.16
CA GLU A 96 0.50 -14.91 -0.83
C GLU A 96 0.75 -16.29 -1.48
N GLY A 97 1.97 -16.53 -1.96
CA GLY A 97 2.32 -17.73 -2.75
C GLY A 97 1.66 -17.82 -4.12
N SER A 98 0.87 -16.81 -4.52
CA SER A 98 0.10 -16.80 -5.77
C SER A 98 0.45 -15.60 -6.64
N PHE A 99 0.88 -15.89 -7.87
CA PHE A 99 1.21 -14.89 -8.87
C PHE A 99 0.01 -13.98 -9.21
N TRP A 100 -1.19 -14.55 -9.29
CA TRP A 100 -2.40 -13.81 -9.64
C TRP A 100 -2.82 -12.83 -8.55
N LEU A 101 -2.70 -13.23 -7.27
CA LEU A 101 -2.99 -12.34 -6.15
C LEU A 101 -1.96 -11.20 -6.10
N THR A 102 -0.68 -11.50 -6.32
CA THR A 102 0.34 -10.44 -6.42
C THR A 102 0.05 -9.44 -7.54
N LEU A 103 -0.37 -9.93 -8.71
CA LEU A 103 -0.72 -9.07 -9.84
C LEU A 103 -1.93 -8.18 -9.51
N PHE A 104 -2.92 -8.72 -8.79
CA PHE A 104 -4.05 -7.95 -8.30
C PHE A 104 -3.62 -6.81 -7.36
N TRP A 105 -2.67 -7.08 -6.45
CA TRP A 105 -2.07 -6.06 -5.58
C TRP A 105 -1.19 -5.05 -6.34
N LEU A 106 -0.51 -5.46 -7.41
CA LEU A 106 0.35 -4.59 -8.23
C LEU A 106 -0.42 -3.45 -8.90
N ILE A 107 -1.66 -3.69 -9.35
CA ILE A 107 -2.46 -2.70 -10.11
C ILE A 107 -2.60 -1.37 -9.36
N PRO A 108 -3.16 -1.33 -8.14
CA PRO A 108 -3.23 -0.08 -7.38
C PRO A 108 -1.84 0.36 -6.87
N ALA A 109 -0.91 -0.58 -6.66
CA ALA A 109 0.42 -0.28 -6.14
C ALA A 109 1.27 0.52 -7.13
N ILE A 110 1.06 0.41 -8.44
CA ILE A 110 1.75 1.27 -9.42
C ILE A 110 1.39 2.75 -9.20
N PHE A 111 0.15 3.06 -8.82
CA PHE A 111 -0.30 4.46 -8.67
C PHE A 111 -0.01 5.01 -7.29
N TYR A 112 -0.20 4.19 -6.25
CA TYR A 112 -0.17 4.63 -4.87
C TYR A 112 0.99 4.04 -4.05
N ALA A 113 1.82 3.20 -4.68
CA ALA A 113 3.07 2.60 -4.16
C ALA A 113 2.97 2.25 -2.67
N ASN A 114 3.64 3.04 -1.84
CA ASN A 114 3.73 2.85 -0.40
C ASN A 114 2.38 2.76 0.30
N LEU A 115 1.33 3.43 -0.20
CA LEU A 115 0.01 3.37 0.41
C LEU A 115 -0.60 1.96 0.33
N VAL A 116 -0.44 1.29 -0.82
CA VAL A 116 -0.94 -0.08 -1.02
C VAL A 116 -0.12 -1.08 -0.23
N VAL A 117 1.21 -0.90 -0.21
CA VAL A 117 2.11 -1.75 0.59
C VAL A 117 1.80 -1.62 2.09
N LEU A 118 1.58 -0.38 2.58
CA LEU A 118 1.16 -0.15 3.97
C LEU A 118 -0.20 -0.78 4.27
N PHE A 119 -1.16 -0.68 3.34
CA PHE A 119 -2.46 -1.33 3.48
C PHE A 119 -2.32 -2.86 3.56
N TYR A 120 -1.50 -3.45 2.70
CA TYR A 120 -1.19 -4.87 2.71
C TYR A 120 -0.60 -5.31 4.05
N PHE A 121 0.42 -4.59 4.54
CA PHE A 121 1.04 -4.88 5.83
C PHE A 121 0.08 -4.70 7.00
N ALA A 122 -0.84 -3.74 6.94
CA ALA A 122 -1.84 -3.53 7.98
C ALA A 122 -2.85 -4.69 8.08
N LEU A 123 -3.20 -5.28 6.94
CA LEU A 123 -4.09 -6.44 6.85
C LEU A 123 -3.40 -7.73 7.28
N HIS A 124 -2.21 -8.00 6.73
CA HIS A 124 -1.48 -9.26 6.91
C HIS A 124 -0.43 -9.21 8.03
N TYR A 125 -0.49 -8.19 8.90
CA TYR A 125 0.55 -7.94 9.92
C TYR A 125 0.88 -9.19 10.73
N GLU A 126 -0.14 -9.87 11.26
CA GLU A 126 0.04 -11.05 12.09
C GLU A 126 0.65 -12.22 11.31
N MET A 127 0.24 -12.43 10.06
CA MET A 127 0.80 -13.48 9.19
C MET A 127 2.28 -13.22 8.89
N ILE A 128 2.64 -11.98 8.57
CA ILE A 128 4.02 -11.58 8.28
C ILE A 128 4.88 -11.78 9.52
N VAL A 129 4.44 -11.28 10.66
CA VAL A 129 5.16 -11.41 11.93
C VAL A 129 5.29 -12.88 12.33
N ALA A 130 4.24 -13.67 12.20
CA ALA A 130 4.29 -15.11 12.47
C ALA A 130 5.35 -15.83 11.62
N ARG A 131 5.49 -15.49 10.33
CA ARG A 131 6.54 -16.04 9.46
C ARG A 131 7.97 -15.59 9.84
N PHE A 132 8.13 -14.43 10.46
CA PHE A 132 9.43 -13.95 10.93
C PHE A 132 9.86 -14.56 12.27
N PHE A 133 8.89 -14.83 13.16
CA PHE A 133 9.15 -15.42 14.47
C PHE A 133 8.95 -16.94 14.50
N SER A 134 8.51 -17.55 13.40
CA SER A 134 8.53 -19.00 13.24
C SER A 134 9.97 -19.48 13.02
N ILE A 135 10.49 -20.20 14.02
CA ILE A 135 11.42 -21.33 13.85
C ILE A 135 10.82 -22.31 12.85
#